data_AF-A0AAJ6ISX3-F1
#
_entry.id   AF-A0AAJ6ISX3-F1
#
_cell.length_a   1.000
_cell.length_b   1.000
_cell.length_c   1.000
_cell.angle_alpha   90.00
_cell.angle_beta   90.00
_cell.angle_gamma   90.00
#
_symmetry.space_group_name_H-M   'P 1'
#
loop_
_entity.id
_entity.type
_entity.pdbx_description
1 polymer ?
#
loop_
_entity_poly.entity_id
_entity_poly.type
_entity_poly.pdbx_seq_one_letter_code
_entity_poly.pdbx_strand_id
1 'polypeptide(L)'
;MITPIDTSTLVNSRFIDFDSSGNRITAKVGFSASYAAYVHDAPGKLKGQPRAHFGTTRSGKQFGGGTEQGVYWGPGGEPQFLKKAFEQVKPRIPEIIAKGMKK
;
A
#
# COMPACT_ATOMS: atom_id res chain seq x y z
N MET A 1 -7.36 -8.14 0.53
CA MET A 1 -6.36 -7.15 0.06
C MET A 1 -5.97 -6.26 1.24
N ILE A 2 -4.67 -6.20 1.57
CA ILE A 2 -4.18 -5.58 2.82
C ILE A 2 -3.74 -4.11 2.69
N THR A 3 -3.78 -3.52 1.49
CA THR A 3 -3.45 -2.10 1.28
C THR A 3 -4.68 -1.24 1.57
N PRO A 4 -4.53 -0.12 2.29
CA PRO A 4 -5.59 0.86 2.48
C PRO A 4 -6.12 1.43 1.16
N ILE A 5 -7.44 1.63 1.09
CA ILE A 5 -8.10 2.22 -0.08
C ILE A 5 -8.82 3.49 0.33
N ASP A 6 -8.54 4.56 -0.42
CA ASP A 6 -9.33 5.79 -0.43
C ASP A 6 -9.76 6.10 -1.86
N THR A 7 -9.04 6.96 -2.58
CA THR A 7 -9.28 7.26 -4.00
C THR A 7 -8.75 6.20 -4.96
N SER A 8 -8.40 5.00 -4.47
CA SER A 8 -7.69 3.95 -5.20
C SER A 8 -6.27 4.29 -5.70
N THR A 9 -5.81 5.54 -5.57
CA THR A 9 -4.45 5.95 -6.01
C THR A 9 -3.35 5.06 -5.45
N LEU A 10 -3.38 4.77 -4.14
CA LEU A 10 -2.35 3.95 -3.49
C LEU A 10 -2.33 2.53 -4.05
N VAL A 11 -3.48 1.85 -4.12
CA VAL A 11 -3.55 0.49 -4.66
C VAL A 11 -3.13 0.43 -6.13
N ASN A 12 -3.55 1.41 -6.93
CA ASN A 12 -3.26 1.43 -8.36
C ASN A 12 -1.81 1.81 -8.65
N SER A 13 -1.09 2.38 -7.68
CA SER A 13 0.34 2.70 -7.81
C SER A 13 1.28 1.50 -7.64
N ARG A 14 0.76 0.30 -7.37
CA ARG A 14 1.57 -0.91 -7.23
C ARG A 14 2.28 -1.24 -8.54
N PHE A 15 3.54 -1.64 -8.44
CA PHE A 15 4.30 -2.13 -9.59
C PHE A 15 5.18 -3.32 -9.22
N ILE A 16 5.53 -4.09 -10.24
CA ILE A 16 6.62 -5.07 -10.20
C ILE A 16 7.57 -4.70 -11.34
N ASP A 17 8.82 -4.45 -10.99
CA ASP A 17 9.90 -4.14 -11.92
C ASP A 17 10.87 -5.33 -11.96
N PHE A 18 11.16 -5.82 -13.16
CA PHE A 18 12.03 -6.98 -13.38
C PHE A 18 13.30 -6.52 -14.09
N ASP A 19 14.44 -6.85 -13.50
CA ASP A 19 15.76 -6.61 -14.07
C ASP A 19 16.47 -7.96 -14.24
N SER A 20 16.75 -8.32 -15.50
CA SER A 20 17.44 -9.55 -15.89
C SER A 20 18.89 -9.30 -16.32
N SER A 21 19.56 -8.32 -15.71
CA SER A 21 20.95 -8.01 -16.01
C SER A 21 21.90 -9.14 -15.59
N GLY A 22 22.51 -9.81 -16.58
CA GLY A 22 23.49 -10.87 -16.38
C GLY A 22 22.89 -12.20 -15.90
N ASN A 23 23.59 -12.91 -15.00
CA ASN A 23 23.16 -14.21 -14.47
C ASN A 23 22.20 -14.11 -13.27
N ARG A 24 21.62 -12.93 -13.01
CA ARG A 24 20.73 -12.68 -11.88
C ARG A 24 19.41 -12.09 -12.37
N ILE A 25 18.32 -12.65 -11.88
CA ILE A 25 16.99 -12.05 -12.00
C ILE A 25 16.70 -11.32 -10.70
N THR A 26 16.47 -10.02 -10.79
CA THR A 26 16.02 -9.17 -9.68
C THR A 26 14.58 -8.76 -9.93
N ALA A 27 13.70 -8.97 -8.95
CA ALA A 27 12.34 -8.46 -8.97
C ALA A 27 12.17 -7.44 -7.84
N LYS A 28 11.73 -6.22 -8.18
CA LYS A 28 11.38 -5.17 -7.22
C LYS A 28 9.87 -5.04 -7.20
N VAL A 29 9.26 -5.20 -6.03
CA VAL A 29 7.82 -4.96 -5.84
C VAL A 29 7.67 -3.69 -5.02
N GLY A 30 6.87 -2.74 -5.49
CA GLY A 30 6.78 -1.43 -4.86
C GLY A 30 5.50 -0.67 -5.18
N PHE A 31 5.49 0.59 -4.78
CA PHE A 31 4.42 1.55 -5.00
C PHE A 31 5.02 2.83 -5.55
N SER A 32 4.46 3.37 -6.64
CA SER A 32 4.93 4.64 -7.22
C SER A 32 4.39 5.86 -6.48
N ALA A 33 3.35 5.69 -5.66
CA ALA A 33 2.88 6.72 -4.75
C ALA A 33 3.91 6.96 -3.64
N SER A 34 4.59 8.11 -3.67
CA SER A 34 5.61 8.49 -2.68
C SER A 34 5.09 8.46 -1.24
N TYR A 35 3.79 8.74 -1.05
CA TYR A 35 3.16 8.74 0.26
C TYR A 35 2.92 7.33 0.84
N ALA A 36 3.20 6.26 0.09
CA ALA A 36 3.03 4.88 0.54
C ALA A 36 3.83 4.56 1.80
N ALA A 37 5.04 5.13 1.96
CA ALA A 37 5.88 4.94 3.15
C ALA A 37 5.23 5.52 4.42
N TYR A 38 4.68 6.73 4.34
CA TYR A 38 3.98 7.34 5.48
C TYR A 38 2.72 6.55 5.86
N VAL A 39 1.97 6.06 4.88
CA VAL A 39 0.81 5.20 5.14
C VAL A 39 1.23 3.84 5.69
N HIS A 40 2.38 3.31 5.28
CA HIS A 40 2.91 2.03 5.76
C HIS A 40 3.22 2.08 7.27
N ASP A 41 3.82 3.16 7.73
CA ASP A 41 4.24 3.35 9.13
C ASP A 41 3.14 3.87 10.05
N ALA A 42 2.03 4.35 9.48
CA ALA A 42 0.92 4.83 10.28
C ALA A 42 0.32 3.69 11.15
N PRO A 43 0.03 3.94 12.44
CA PRO A 43 -0.25 2.88 13.43
C PRO A 43 -1.63 2.20 13.30
N GLY A 44 -2.45 2.58 12.31
CA GLY A 44 -3.77 1.97 12.15
C GLY A 44 -4.81 2.34 13.20
N LYS A 45 -4.54 3.32 14.08
CA LYS A 45 -5.41 3.67 15.23
C LYS A 45 -6.88 3.92 14.87
N LEU A 46 -7.13 4.50 13.70
CA LEU A 46 -8.48 4.81 13.23
C LEU A 46 -9.13 3.69 12.41
N LYS A 47 -8.47 2.55 12.22
CA LYS A 47 -8.95 1.46 11.36
C LYS A 47 -10.40 1.09 11.68
N GLY A 48 -11.24 1.06 10.64
CA GLY A 48 -12.66 0.72 10.74
C GLY A 48 -13.57 1.87 11.18
N GLN A 49 -13.03 3.00 11.63
CA GLN A 49 -13.82 4.18 11.99
C GLN A 49 -14.22 4.96 10.74
N PRO A 50 -15.36 5.70 10.77
CA PRO A 50 -15.76 6.59 9.68
C PRO A 50 -14.65 7.55 9.29
N ARG A 51 -14.45 7.76 7.99
CA ARG A 51 -13.38 8.61 7.46
C ARG A 51 -13.72 10.11 7.54
N ALA A 52 -13.92 10.62 8.75
CA ALA A 52 -14.20 12.04 8.99
C ALA A 52 -12.94 12.91 8.94
N HIS A 53 -13.07 14.19 8.61
CA HIS A 53 -11.99 15.17 8.81
C HIS A 53 -11.54 15.19 10.28
N PHE A 54 -10.25 15.45 10.53
CA PHE A 54 -9.72 15.55 11.90
C PHE A 54 -10.17 16.82 12.61
N GLY A 55 -10.61 17.82 11.84
CA GLY A 55 -11.21 19.03 12.38
C GLY A 55 -11.26 20.15 11.35
N THR A 56 -11.71 21.30 11.83
CA THR A 56 -11.82 22.54 11.06
C THR A 56 -11.03 23.63 11.76
N THR A 57 -10.17 24.32 11.02
CA THR A 57 -9.41 25.47 11.51
C THR A 57 -10.34 26.65 11.82
N ARG A 58 -9.84 27.64 12.57
CA ARG A 58 -10.60 28.89 12.86
C ARG A 58 -11.06 29.61 11.59
N SER A 59 -10.32 29.49 10.50
CA SER A 59 -10.66 30.06 9.20
C SER A 59 -11.60 29.17 8.35
N GLY A 60 -12.19 28.12 8.92
CA GLY A 60 -13.15 27.25 8.24
C GLY A 60 -12.52 26.16 7.35
N LYS A 61 -11.19 26.05 7.28
CA LYS A 61 -10.52 25.02 6.46
C LYS A 61 -10.49 23.68 7.19
N GLN A 62 -11.08 22.64 6.58
CA GLN A 62 -11.01 21.26 7.08
C GLN A 62 -9.60 20.67 6.89
N PHE A 63 -9.17 19.83 7.83
CA PHE A 63 -7.87 19.14 7.76
C PHE A 63 -7.99 17.68 8.22
N GLY A 64 -6.93 16.90 7.98
CA GLY A 64 -6.92 15.45 8.22
C GLY A 64 -7.30 14.62 7.01
N GLY A 65 -7.72 15.26 5.90
CA GLY A 65 -7.84 14.61 4.59
C GLY A 65 -8.88 13.49 4.50
N GLY A 66 -9.80 13.41 5.47
CA GLY A 66 -10.95 12.52 5.35
C GLY A 66 -11.78 12.84 4.12
N THR A 67 -12.32 11.84 3.46
CA THR A 67 -13.24 12.00 2.32
C THR A 67 -14.70 11.93 2.74
N GLU A 68 -14.96 11.75 4.05
CA GLU A 68 -16.27 11.48 4.65
C GLU A 68 -16.97 10.22 4.10
N GLN A 69 -16.25 9.45 3.28
CA GLN A 69 -16.73 8.26 2.62
C GLN A 69 -15.93 7.04 3.07
N GLY A 70 -16.66 5.97 3.40
CA GLY A 70 -16.08 4.72 3.87
C GLY A 70 -15.39 4.86 5.23
N VAL A 71 -14.44 3.95 5.47
CA VAL A 71 -13.76 3.83 6.76
C VAL A 71 -12.25 3.98 6.60
N TYR A 72 -11.60 4.55 7.60
CA TYR A 72 -10.14 4.56 7.69
C TYR A 72 -9.60 3.12 7.58
N TRP A 73 -8.54 2.95 6.77
CA TRP A 73 -7.95 1.64 6.48
C TRP A 73 -8.89 0.60 5.86
N GLY A 74 -10.10 0.96 5.41
CA GLY A 74 -11.03 0.01 4.78
C GLY A 74 -10.71 -0.30 3.30
N PRO A 75 -11.29 -1.38 2.74
CA PRO A 75 -12.06 -2.44 3.42
C PRO A 75 -11.20 -3.53 4.08
N GLY A 76 -9.88 -3.53 3.84
CA GLY A 76 -8.96 -4.55 4.38
C GLY A 76 -7.55 -4.05 4.68
N GLY A 77 -7.34 -2.73 4.66
CA GLY A 77 -6.05 -2.10 4.91
C GLY A 77 -5.46 -2.47 6.27
N GLU A 78 -4.15 -2.68 6.28
CA GLU A 78 -3.40 -2.99 7.48
C GLU A 78 -2.16 -2.10 7.60
N PRO A 79 -1.81 -1.66 8.83
CA PRO A 79 -0.48 -1.14 9.08
C PRO A 79 0.57 -2.10 8.59
N GLN A 80 1.70 -1.56 8.15
CA GLN A 80 2.80 -2.36 7.65
C GLN A 80 2.45 -3.21 6.40
N PHE A 81 1.46 -2.79 5.60
CA PHE A 81 0.95 -3.58 4.46
C PHE A 81 2.03 -3.99 3.44
N LEU A 82 3.07 -3.18 3.20
CA LEU A 82 4.19 -3.54 2.31
C LEU A 82 4.93 -4.78 2.82
N LYS A 83 5.35 -4.73 4.09
CA LYS A 83 6.03 -5.83 4.77
C LYS A 83 5.15 -7.07 4.81
N LYS A 84 3.88 -6.93 5.20
CA LYS A 84 2.94 -8.05 5.25
C LYS A 84 2.67 -8.65 3.87
N ALA A 85 2.58 -7.83 2.82
CA ALA A 85 2.41 -8.30 1.46
C ALA A 85 3.64 -9.09 1.01
N PHE A 86 4.83 -8.59 1.34
CA PHE A 86 6.08 -9.29 1.06
C PHE A 86 6.14 -10.64 1.80
N GLU A 87 5.82 -10.70 3.09
CA GLU A 87 5.80 -11.95 3.85
C GLU A 87 4.78 -12.96 3.29
N GLN A 88 3.63 -12.51 2.78
CA GLN A 88 2.67 -13.38 2.09
C GLN A 88 3.21 -13.93 0.76
N VAL A 89 4.05 -13.16 0.06
CA VAL A 89 4.65 -13.55 -1.23
C VAL A 89 5.92 -14.38 -1.04
N LYS A 90 6.64 -14.19 0.06
CA LYS A 90 7.95 -14.80 0.33
C LYS A 90 8.01 -16.32 0.07
N PRO A 91 7.03 -17.15 0.49
CA PRO A 91 7.03 -18.58 0.20
C PRO A 91 6.92 -18.91 -1.30
N ARG A 92 6.35 -18.00 -2.10
CA ARG A 92 6.10 -18.15 -3.54
C ARG A 92 7.23 -17.60 -4.41
N ILE A 93 8.22 -16.92 -3.82
CA ILE A 93 9.35 -16.35 -4.56
C ILE A 93 10.07 -17.40 -5.43
N PRO A 94 10.34 -18.64 -4.95
CA PRO A 94 10.97 -19.67 -5.78
C PRO A 94 10.15 -20.00 -7.04
N GLU A 95 8.82 -20.09 -6.93
CA GLU A 95 7.92 -20.34 -8.07
C GLU A 95 7.93 -19.18 -9.07
N ILE A 96 7.94 -17.94 -8.57
CA ILE A 96 7.96 -16.72 -9.39
C ILE A 96 9.28 -16.65 -10.17
N ILE A 97 10.41 -16.93 -9.52
CA ILE A 97 11.73 -16.97 -10.15
C ILE A 97 11.77 -18.08 -11.21
N ALA A 98 11.31 -19.29 -10.87
CA ALA A 98 11.26 -20.41 -11.81
C ALA A 98 10.39 -20.11 -13.04
N LYS A 99 9.28 -19.37 -12.88
CA LYS A 99 8.45 -18.90 -13.99
C LYS A 99 9.15 -17.83 -14.84
N GLY A 100 9.90 -16.93 -14.21
CA GLY A 100 10.69 -15.90 -14.88
C GLY A 100 11.86 -16.46 -15.70
N MET A 101 12.48 -17.56 -15.24
CA MET A 101 13.55 -18.26 -15.95
C MET A 101 13.07 -19.11 -17.15
N LYS A 102 11.77 -19.34 -17.30
CA LYS A 102 11.18 -20.13 -18.39
C LYS A 102 10.81 -19.29 -19.63
N LYS A 103 11.27 -18.05 -19.73
CA LYS A 103 11.08 -17.18 -20.90
C LYS A 103 12.34 -17.09 -21.73
#